data_AF-A0A1H6JLN4-F1
#
_entry.id   AF-A0A1H6JLN4-F1
#
_cell.length_a   1.000
_cell.length_b   1.000
_cell.length_c   1.000
_cell.angle_alpha   90.00
_cell.angle_beta   90.00
_cell.angle_gamma   90.00
#
_symmetry.space_group_name_H-M   'P 1'
#
loop_
_entity.id
_entity.type
_entity.pdbx_description
1 polymer ?
#
loop_
_entity_poly.entity_id
_entity_poly.type
_entity_poly.pdbx_seq_one_letter_code
_entity_poly.pdbx_strand_id
1 'polypeptide(L)' 'MDNKIKMNNAEASDTEYKFGHTTYIVELHFCLECKETLEDVVKRLIVHDVERVKKQK' A
#
# COMPACT_ATOMS: atom_id res chain seq x y z
N MET A 1 -2.38 29.54 13.32
CA MET A 1 -2.01 29.34 11.91
C MET A 1 -2.58 28.01 11.49
N ASP A 2 -3.83 28.03 11.03
CA ASP A 2 -4.57 26.85 10.63
C ASP A 2 -4.02 26.36 9.29
N ASN A 3 -3.24 25.28 9.34
CA ASN A 3 -2.74 24.66 8.12
C ASN A 3 -3.89 23.87 7.49
N LYS A 4 -4.69 24.55 6.66
CA LYS A 4 -5.67 23.93 5.77
C LYS A 4 -4.91 23.13 4.72
N ILE A 5 -4.73 21.83 4.98
CA ILE A 5 -4.32 20.88 3.95
C ILE A 5 -5.47 20.83 2.93
N LYS A 6 -5.21 21.36 1.73
CA LYS A 6 -6.12 21.25 0.60
C LYS A 6 -6.15 19.79 0.15
N MET A 7 -7.31 19.14 0.27
CA MET A 7 -7.55 17.85 -0.35
C MET A 7 -7.53 18.04 -1.86
N ASN A 8 -6.42 17.67 -2.49
CA ASN A 8 -6.43 17.40 -3.91
C ASN A 8 -7.06 16.02 -4.07
N ASN A 9 -8.17 15.91 -4.81
CA ASN A 9 -8.66 14.62 -5.29
C ASN A 9 -7.48 13.96 -6.02
N ALA A 10 -6.86 12.97 -5.38
CA ALA A 10 -5.87 12.13 -6.03
C ALA A 10 -6.67 11.27 -7.01
N GLU A 11 -6.66 11.66 -8.29
CA GLU A 11 -7.10 10.80 -9.37
C GLU A 11 -6.36 9.47 -9.20
N ALA A 12 -7.11 8.41 -8.90
CA ALA A 12 -6.55 7.06 -8.83
C ALA A 12 -5.86 6.81 -10.17
N SER A 13 -4.55 6.58 -10.14
CA SER A 13 -3.78 6.36 -11.36
C SER A 13 -4.02 4.93 -11.82
N ASP A 14 -5.03 4.74 -12.66
CA ASP A 14 -5.24 3.47 -13.35
C ASP A 14 -4.03 3.16 -14.22
N THR A 15 -3.35 2.05 -13.92
CA THR A 15 -2.22 1.58 -14.71
C THR A 15 -2.61 0.31 -15.45
N GLU A 16 -2.54 0.36 -16.79
CA GLU A 16 -2.78 -0.79 -17.65
C GLU A 16 -1.48 -1.57 -17.87
N TYR A 17 -1.53 -2.88 -17.65
CA TYR A 17 -0.45 -3.82 -17.96
C TYR A 17 -0.95 -4.90 -18.89
N LYS A 18 -0.19 -5.19 -19.95
CA LYS A 18 -0.49 -6.28 -20.88
C LYS A 18 0.56 -7.38 -20.79
N PHE A 19 0.12 -8.57 -20.40
CA PHE A 19 0.95 -9.77 -20.36
C PHE A 19 0.33 -10.84 -21.28
N GLY A 20 0.96 -11.09 -22.43
CA GLY A 20 0.42 -11.98 -23.45
C GLY A 20 -0.90 -11.47 -24.04
N HIS A 21 -1.96 -12.29 -23.92
CA HIS A 21 -3.32 -11.96 -24.37
C HIS A 21 -4.21 -11.42 -23.25
N THR A 22 -3.67 -11.24 -22.04
CA THR A 22 -4.42 -10.75 -20.89
C THR A 22 -4.04 -9.31 -20.59
N THR A 23 -5.06 -8.47 -20.43
CA THR A 23 -4.92 -7.08 -19.97
C THR A 23 -5.32 -7.00 -18.50
N TYR A 24 -4.46 -6.38 -17.70
CA TYR A 24 -4.69 -6.08 -16.30
C TYR A 24 -4.84 -4.58 -16.14
N ILE A 25 -5.92 -4.15 -15.50
CA ILE A 25 -6.11 -2.77 -15.09
C ILE A 25 -5.92 -2.74 -13.58
N VAL A 26 -4.92 -2.00 -13.13
CA VAL A 26 -4.56 -1.90 -11.70
C VAL A 26 -4.91 -0.50 -11.22
N GLU A 27 -5.82 -0.43 -10.27
CA GLU A 27 -6.22 0.80 -9.60
C GLU A 27 -5.55 0.87 -8.23
N LEU A 28 -4.85 1.98 -7.96
CA LEU A 28 -4.15 2.19 -6.69
C LEU A 28 -5.04 2.98 -5.72
N HIS A 29 -5.52 2.31 -4.68
CA HIS A 29 -6.33 2.92 -3.63
C HIS A 29 -5.47 3.25 -2.39
N PHE A 30 -5.33 4.54 -2.08
CA PHE A 30 -4.77 4.96 -0.79
C PHE A 30 -5.88 5.08 0.25
N CYS A 31 -5.84 4.21 1.28
CA CYS A 31 -6.79 4.29 2.39
C CYS A 31 -6.44 5.49 3.30
N LEU A 32 -7.17 6.59 3.12
CA LEU A 32 -6.99 7.82 3.92
C LEU A 32 -7.47 7.69 5.37
N GLU A 33 -8.31 6.70 5.65
CA GLU A 33 -8.78 6.38 7.00
C GLU A 33 -7.92 5.31 7.67
N CYS A 34 -6.82 4.90 7.03
CA CYS A 34 -5.95 3.88 7.58
C CYS A 34 -5.35 4.42 8.88
N LYS A 35 -5.79 3.87 10.01
CA LYS A 35 -5.24 4.15 11.34
C LYS A 35 -3.85 3.54 11.54
N GLU A 36 -3.38 2.78 10.56
CA GLU A 36 -2.08 2.14 10.58
C GLU A 36 -1.01 3.18 10.23
N THR A 37 -0.10 3.39 11.18
CA THR A 37 1.06 4.26 10.98
C THR A 37 2.17 3.53 10.21
N LEU A 38 3.13 4.28 9.66
CA LEU A 38 4.34 3.68 9.08
C LEU A 38 5.05 2.74 10.07
N GLU A 39 5.05 3.09 11.37
CA GLU A 39 5.64 2.28 12.43
C GLU A 39 4.94 0.91 12.55
N ASP A 40 3.61 0.88 12.47
CA ASP A 40 2.83 -0.36 12.54
C ASP A 40 3.12 -1.27 11.34
N VAL A 41 3.22 -0.70 10.14
CA VAL A 41 3.59 -1.43 8.92
C VAL A 41 4.99 -2.04 9.06
N VAL A 42 5.97 -1.27 9.52
CA VAL A 42 7.35 -1.74 9.71
C VAL A 42 7.41 -2.86 10.75
N LYS A 43 6.72 -2.71 11.89
CA LYS A 43 6.64 -3.76 12.93
C LYS A 43 6.08 -5.06 12.35
N ARG A 44 4.98 -4.98 11.58
CA ARG A 44 4.36 -6.16 10.96
C ARG A 44 5.31 -6.87 10.00
N LEU A 45 6.03 -6.11 9.17
CA LEU A 45 7.00 -6.67 8.22
C LEU A 45 8.15 -7.40 8.94
N ILE A 46 8.71 -6.80 10.00
CA ILE A 46 9.79 -7.43 10.78
C ILE A 46 9.31 -8.74 11.43
N VAL A 47 8.13 -8.71 12.07
CA VAL A 47 7.56 -9.90 12.72
C VAL A 47 7.33 -11.02 11.70
N HIS A 48 6.76 -10.69 10.55
CA HIS A 48 6.52 -11.66 9.48
C HIS A 48 7.82 -12.29 8.97
N ASP A 49 8.88 -11.51 8.81
CA ASP A 49 10.19 -11.99 8.38
C ASP A 49 10.84 -12.92 9.42
N VAL A 50 10.76 -12.58 10.71
CA VAL A 50 11.26 -13.42 11.80
C VAL A 50 10.51 -14.76 11.84
N GLU A 51 9.19 -14.75 11.72
CA GLU A 51 8.38 -15.97 11.72
C GLU A 51 8.64 -16.84 10.48
N ARG A 52 8.89 -16.21 9.32
CA ARG A 52 9.30 -16.92 8.10
C ARG A 52 10.62 -17.67 8.30
N VAL A 53 11.60 -17.06 8.96
CA VAL A 53 12.90 -17.70 9.26
C VAL A 53 12.74 -18.85 10.25
N LYS A 54 11.88 -18.72 11.27
CA LYS A 54 11.63 -19.79 12.25
C LYS A 54 11.01 -21.04 11.63
N LYS A 55 10.13 -20.89 10.64
CA LYS A 55 9.45 -22.02 9.97
C LYS A 55 10.34 -22.82 9.02
N GLN A 56 11.54 -22.33 8.69
CA GLN A 56 12.49 -23.01 7.80
C GLN A 56 13.55 -23.83 8.54
N LYS A 57 13.47 -23.91 9.87
CA LYS A 57 14.25 -24.81 10.73
C LYS A 57 13.37 -25.94 11.24
#